data_AF-A0A8T3WGU9-F1
#
_entry.id   AF-A0A8T3WGU9-F1
#
_cell.length_a   1.000
_cell.length_b   1.000
_cell.length_c   1.000
_cell.angle_alpha   90.00
_cell.angle_beta   90.00
_cell.angle_gamma   90.00
#
_symmetry.space_group_name_H-M   'P 1'
#
loop_
_entity.id
_entity.type
_entity.pdbx_description
1 polymer ?
#
loop_
_entity_poly.entity_id
_entity_poly.type
_entity_poly.pdbx_seq_one_letter_code
_entity_poly.pdbx_strand_id
1 'polypeptide(L)'
;MNKISKLLLTAGLTIGTVLATPKCSSKLTGPVETTLLGYKPVQCVQTPWEADSLSVLEYYAEQGIDIFWAMPARTFPTCAACGCPRGYTLVAEVAEKDTLALMNDGFFHYDPKRN
;
A
#
# COMPACT_ATOMS: atom_id res chain seq x y z
N MET A 1 36.57 -63.56 -8.63
CA MET A 1 35.55 -62.82 -9.41
C MET A 1 35.55 -61.38 -8.88
N ASN A 2 36.20 -60.47 -9.61
CA ASN A 2 35.60 -59.35 -10.37
C ASN A 2 35.25 -58.14 -9.47
N LYS A 3 35.57 -56.88 -9.76
CA LYS A 3 36.37 -56.19 -10.78
C LYS A 3 36.60 -54.78 -10.24
N ILE A 4 37.82 -54.27 -10.33
CA ILE A 4 38.15 -52.85 -10.15
C ILE A 4 37.69 -52.10 -11.42
N SER A 5 36.88 -51.05 -11.28
CA SER A 5 36.59 -50.06 -12.33
C SER A 5 36.87 -48.68 -11.73
N LYS A 6 37.99 -48.05 -12.09
CA LYS A 6 38.13 -47.04 -13.15
C LYS A 6 37.15 -45.86 -12.94
N LEU A 7 37.60 -44.75 -12.34
CA LEU A 7 38.35 -43.64 -12.97
C LEU A 7 37.47 -42.88 -13.96
N LEU A 8 37.09 -41.64 -13.61
CA LEU A 8 37.16 -40.48 -14.52
C LEU A 8 36.85 -39.18 -13.75
N LEU A 9 37.91 -38.37 -13.61
CA LEU A 9 37.84 -36.92 -13.48
C LEU A 9 37.12 -36.36 -14.71
N THR A 10 36.18 -35.44 -14.50
CA THR A 10 35.90 -34.36 -15.46
C THR A 10 35.73 -33.07 -14.68
N ALA A 11 36.79 -32.26 -14.74
CA ALA A 11 36.80 -30.87 -14.38
C ALA A 11 36.01 -30.05 -15.40
N GLY A 12 35.47 -28.90 -14.96
CA GLY A 12 35.12 -27.80 -15.85
C GLY A 12 33.66 -27.38 -15.82
N LEU A 13 33.25 -26.68 -14.76
CA LEU A 13 32.11 -25.77 -14.84
C LEU A 13 32.61 -24.36 -14.54
N THR A 14 32.94 -23.62 -15.59
CA THR A 14 33.20 -22.18 -15.52
C THR A 14 31.89 -21.48 -15.18
N ILE A 15 31.69 -21.15 -13.90
CA ILE A 15 30.63 -20.25 -13.47
C ILE A 15 31.08 -18.84 -13.89
N GLY A 16 30.69 -18.44 -15.09
CA GLY A 16 30.73 -17.05 -15.51
C GLY A 16 29.68 -16.28 -14.72
N THR A 17 30.07 -15.70 -13.59
CA THR A 17 29.25 -14.72 -12.87
C THR A 17 29.17 -13.46 -13.71
N VAL A 18 28.19 -13.40 -14.60
CA VAL A 18 27.75 -12.13 -15.18
C VAL A 18 27.11 -11.36 -14.02
N LEU A 19 27.88 -10.44 -13.44
CA LEU A 19 27.37 -9.35 -12.61
C LEU A 19 26.43 -8.54 -13.51
N ALA A 20 25.18 -8.99 -13.60
CA ALA A 20 24.08 -8.18 -14.10
C ALA A 20 23.91 -7.06 -13.08
N THR A 21 24.58 -5.95 -13.33
CA THR A 21 24.27 -4.71 -12.64
C THR A 21 22.78 -4.46 -12.89
N PRO A 22 21.95 -4.35 -11.83
CA PRO A 22 20.58 -3.95 -12.03
C PRO A 22 20.66 -2.57 -12.68
N LYS A 23 20.30 -2.49 -13.97
CA LYS A 23 20.03 -1.21 -14.62
C LYS A 23 18.91 -0.60 -13.79
N CYS A 24 19.28 0.29 -12.88
CA CYS A 24 18.37 1.16 -12.18
C CYS A 24 17.81 2.09 -13.26
N SER A 25 16.84 1.58 -14.01
CA SER A 25 16.04 2.34 -14.95
C SER A 25 15.05 3.11 -14.11
N SER A 26 15.54 4.17 -13.48
CA SER A 26 14.70 5.24 -12.94
C SER A 26 13.98 5.86 -14.14
N LYS A 27 12.85 5.24 -14.53
CA LYS A 27 11.79 5.95 -15.20
C LYS A 27 11.49 7.11 -14.25
N LEU A 28 11.93 8.30 -14.62
CA LEU A 28 11.37 9.54 -14.13
C LEU A 28 9.93 9.54 -14.63
N THR A 29 9.06 8.82 -13.93
CA THR A 29 7.62 8.99 -14.04
C THR A 29 7.37 10.47 -13.77
N GLY A 30 6.69 11.13 -14.70
CA GLY A 30 6.31 12.52 -14.57
C GLY A 30 5.46 12.76 -13.31
N PRO A 31 4.94 13.99 -13.12
CA PRO A 31 4.01 14.25 -12.02
C PRO A 31 2.91 13.17 -12.02
N VAL A 32 2.81 12.43 -10.91
CA VAL A 32 1.74 11.44 -10.74
C VAL A 32 0.47 12.25 -10.49
N GLU A 33 -0.54 12.05 -11.31
CA GLU A 33 -1.84 12.65 -11.08
C GLU A 33 -2.45 12.05 -9.81
N THR A 34 -2.89 12.91 -8.91
CA THR A 34 -3.44 12.54 -7.61
C THR A 34 -4.84 13.09 -7.42
N THR A 35 -5.63 12.40 -6.60
CA THR A 35 -6.97 12.81 -6.21
C THR A 35 -7.11 12.74 -4.70
N LEU A 36 -7.83 13.70 -4.13
CA LEU A 36 -8.20 13.70 -2.72
C LEU A 36 -9.46 12.87 -2.50
N LEU A 37 -9.32 11.84 -1.67
CA LEU A 37 -10.43 11.02 -1.22
C LEU A 37 -10.67 11.19 0.27
N GLY A 38 -11.93 11.08 0.66
CA GLY A 38 -12.38 11.12 2.04
C GLY A 38 -12.90 9.74 2.43
N TYR A 39 -12.74 9.37 3.69
CA TYR A 39 -13.32 8.16 4.26
C TYR A 39 -14.00 8.49 5.59
N LYS A 40 -15.24 8.01 5.74
CA LYS A 40 -16.01 8.12 6.98
C LYS A 40 -16.06 6.73 7.60
N PRO A 41 -15.22 6.45 8.62
CA PRO A 41 -15.26 5.16 9.30
C PRO A 41 -16.65 4.94 9.86
N VAL A 42 -17.18 3.74 9.66
CA VAL A 42 -18.45 3.33 10.24
C VAL A 42 -18.26 3.31 11.76
N GLN A 43 -19.03 4.14 12.46
CA GLN A 43 -19.00 4.12 13.92
C GLN A 43 -19.45 2.73 14.39
N CYS A 44 -18.63 2.07 15.20
CA CYS A 44 -18.86 0.75 15.82
C CYS A 44 -18.46 -0.49 15.00
N VAL A 45 -17.70 -0.36 13.91
CA VAL A 45 -17.13 -1.52 13.19
C VAL A 45 -15.63 -1.37 13.08
N GLN A 46 -14.89 -2.40 13.48
CA GLN A 46 -13.44 -2.43 13.36
C GLN A 46 -13.02 -2.47 11.89
N THR A 47 -12.48 -1.36 11.38
CA THR A 47 -11.68 -1.39 10.15
C THR A 47 -10.31 -2.02 10.43
N PRO A 48 -9.70 -2.71 9.46
CA PRO A 48 -8.37 -3.32 9.62
C PRO A 48 -7.28 -2.35 10.07
N TRP A 49 -7.42 -1.06 9.76
CA TRP A 49 -6.51 0.04 10.05
C TRP A 49 -6.95 0.93 11.24
N GLU A 50 -7.61 0.35 12.25
CA GLU A 50 -8.26 1.13 13.32
C GLU A 50 -7.33 1.83 14.33
N ALA A 51 -6.02 1.62 14.25
CA ALA A 51 -5.06 2.05 15.27
C ALA A 51 -4.48 3.46 15.01
N ASP A 52 -4.26 3.84 13.75
CA ASP A 52 -3.64 5.12 13.36
C ASP A 52 -3.91 5.42 11.88
N SER A 53 -3.93 6.70 11.50
CA SER A 53 -3.75 7.14 10.11
C SER A 53 -2.57 6.45 9.40
N LEU A 54 -1.46 6.18 10.12
CA LEU A 54 -0.34 5.42 9.58
C LEU A 54 -0.72 4.00 9.16
N SER A 55 -1.61 3.34 9.91
CA SER A 55 -2.06 1.98 9.58
C SER A 55 -2.93 1.93 8.31
N VAL A 56 -3.49 3.07 7.86
CA VAL A 56 -4.18 3.15 6.56
C VAL A 56 -3.18 3.02 5.41
N LEU A 57 -2.04 3.70 5.52
CA LEU A 57 -1.00 3.68 4.49
C LEU A 57 -0.41 2.28 4.37
N GLU A 58 -0.07 1.65 5.50
CA GLU A 58 0.48 0.29 5.52
C GLU A 58 -0.50 -0.74 4.95
N TYR A 59 -1.77 -0.70 5.39
CA TYR A 59 -2.80 -1.61 4.90
C TYR A 59 -2.99 -1.52 3.38
N TYR A 60 -3.08 -0.31 2.84
CA TYR A 60 -3.30 -0.14 1.40
C TYR A 60 -2.03 -0.38 0.57
N ALA A 61 -0.85 -0.11 1.12
CA ALA A 61 0.42 -0.47 0.48
C ALA A 61 0.55 -1.99 0.31
N GLU A 62 0.12 -2.80 1.29
CA GLU A 62 0.09 -4.26 1.16
C GLU A 62 -0.85 -4.76 0.05
N GLN A 63 -1.85 -3.95 -0.33
CA GLN A 63 -2.77 -4.22 -1.43
C GLN A 63 -2.30 -3.67 -2.77
N GLY A 64 -1.13 -3.04 -2.82
CA GLY A 64 -0.60 -2.40 -4.03
C GLY A 64 -1.30 -1.09 -4.39
N ILE A 65 -1.94 -0.44 -3.41
CA ILE A 65 -2.58 0.87 -3.55
C ILE A 65 -1.65 1.94 -2.97
N ASP A 66 -1.36 2.96 -3.77
CA ASP A 66 -0.44 4.03 -3.37
C ASP A 66 -1.21 5.21 -2.76
N ILE A 67 -1.18 5.29 -1.42
CA ILE A 67 -1.63 6.48 -0.67
C ILE A 67 -0.41 7.31 -0.29
N PHE A 68 -0.33 8.53 -0.79
CA PHE A 68 0.81 9.42 -0.57
C PHE A 68 0.83 10.02 0.84
N TRP A 69 -0.35 10.37 1.36
CA TRP A 69 -0.54 10.78 2.75
C TRP A 69 -2.00 10.61 3.16
N ALA A 70 -2.24 10.48 4.47
CA ALA A 70 -3.57 10.48 5.05
C ALA A 70 -3.60 11.26 6.37
N MET A 71 -4.65 12.05 6.61
CA MET A 71 -4.84 12.81 7.86
C MET A 71 -6.30 12.89 8.27
N PRO A 72 -6.61 13.03 9.57
CA PRO A 72 -7.96 13.37 10.01
C PRO A 72 -8.28 14.84 9.68
N ALA A 73 -9.34 15.09 8.89
CA ALA A 73 -9.76 16.45 8.52
C ALA A 73 -10.73 17.10 9.53
N ARG A 74 -11.55 16.31 10.24
CA ARG A 74 -12.45 16.81 11.29
C ARG A 74 -12.75 15.73 12.31
N THR A 75 -12.83 16.09 13.58
CA THR A 75 -13.45 15.28 14.64
C THR A 75 -14.90 15.73 14.85
N PHE A 76 -15.85 14.92 14.41
CA PHE A 76 -17.23 14.91 14.87
C PHE A 76 -17.31 14.50 16.35
N PRO A 77 -18.35 14.94 17.08
CA PRO A 77 -18.57 14.54 18.46
C PRO A 77 -18.68 13.01 18.58
N THR A 78 -18.16 12.50 19.70
CA THR A 78 -18.31 11.11 20.13
C THR A 78 -19.77 10.67 20.00
N CYS A 79 -20.00 9.46 19.47
CA CYS A 79 -21.34 8.90 19.48
C CYS A 79 -21.80 8.74 20.94
N ALA A 80 -22.93 9.36 21.31
CA ALA A 80 -23.43 9.34 22.68
C ALA A 80 -23.84 7.92 23.16
N ALA A 81 -24.15 7.01 22.22
CA ALA A 81 -24.58 5.65 22.53
C ALA A 81 -23.42 4.70 22.91
N CYS A 82 -22.24 4.87 22.31
CA CYS A 82 -21.10 3.97 22.50
C CYS A 82 -19.82 4.67 22.96
N GLY A 83 -19.81 6.00 23.06
CA GLY A 83 -18.67 6.79 23.50
C GLY A 83 -17.47 6.75 22.54
N CYS A 84 -17.61 6.17 21.35
CA CYS A 84 -16.49 6.02 20.42
C CYS A 84 -15.98 7.39 19.95
N PRO A 85 -14.69 7.70 20.11
CA PRO A 85 -14.08 9.00 19.76
C PRO A 85 -13.97 9.26 18.26
N ARG A 86 -14.56 8.40 17.41
CA ARG A 86 -14.17 8.25 16.01
C ARG A 86 -15.19 8.70 14.99
N GLY A 87 -15.98 9.71 15.32
CA GLY A 87 -16.54 10.48 14.23
C GLY A 87 -15.41 11.31 13.63
N TYR A 88 -14.61 10.84 12.68
CA TYR A 88 -13.76 11.76 11.91
C TYR A 88 -13.77 11.42 10.43
N THR A 89 -13.55 12.43 9.59
CA THR A 89 -13.29 12.18 8.17
C THR A 89 -11.78 12.02 8.00
N LEU A 90 -11.34 10.85 7.56
CA LEU A 90 -9.97 10.69 7.06
C LEU A 90 -9.91 11.27 5.64
N VAL A 91 -8.88 12.03 5.33
CA VAL A 91 -8.59 12.51 3.98
C VAL A 91 -7.27 11.91 3.54
N ALA A 92 -7.24 11.35 2.33
CA ALA A 92 -6.08 10.72 1.74
C ALA A 92 -5.83 11.31 0.35
N GLU A 93 -4.57 11.59 0.04
CA GLU A 93 -4.14 11.85 -1.34
C GLU A 93 -3.66 10.55 -1.97
N VAL A 94 -4.24 10.21 -3.11
CA VAL A 94 -4.11 8.89 -3.73
C VAL A 94 -3.78 9.05 -5.20
N ALA A 95 -2.98 8.14 -5.75
CA ALA A 95 -2.76 8.08 -7.19
C ALA A 95 -4.08 7.88 -7.94
N GLU A 96 -4.28 8.60 -9.05
CA GLU A 96 -5.56 8.57 -9.77
C GLU A 96 -5.94 7.15 -10.23
N LYS A 97 -4.94 6.32 -10.58
CA LYS A 97 -5.11 4.90 -10.94
C LYS A 97 -5.82 4.05 -9.87
N ASP A 98 -5.67 4.40 -8.59
CA ASP A 98 -6.18 3.61 -7.47
C ASP A 98 -7.51 4.16 -6.91
N THR A 99 -7.99 5.28 -7.47
CA THR A 99 -9.21 5.97 -7.04
C THR A 99 -10.41 5.03 -7.01
N LEU A 100 -10.62 4.26 -8.06
CA LEU A 100 -11.78 3.37 -8.17
C LEU A 100 -11.74 2.24 -7.13
N ALA A 101 -10.55 1.70 -6.83
CA ALA A 101 -10.40 0.65 -5.84
C ALA A 101 -10.79 1.16 -4.44
N LEU A 102 -10.29 2.33 -4.05
CA LEU A 102 -10.64 2.93 -2.76
C LEU A 102 -12.12 3.36 -2.68
N MET A 103 -12.70 3.84 -3.78
CA MET A 103 -14.12 4.17 -3.81
C MET A 103 -15.00 2.93 -3.60
N ASN A 104 -14.60 1.76 -4.12
CA ASN A 104 -15.30 0.50 -3.84
C ASN A 104 -15.20 0.09 -2.36
N ASP A 105 -14.13 0.49 -1.68
CA ASP A 105 -13.94 0.31 -0.23
C ASP A 105 -14.68 1.36 0.63
N GLY A 106 -15.43 2.26 0.01
CA GLY A 106 -16.25 3.25 0.70
C GLY A 106 -15.60 4.62 0.86
N PHE A 107 -14.47 4.89 0.20
CA PHE A 107 -13.98 6.25 0.04
C PHE A 107 -14.89 7.06 -0.91
N PHE A 108 -14.89 8.38 -0.75
CA PHE A 108 -15.64 9.31 -1.58
C PHE A 108 -14.75 10.47 -2.01
N HIS A 109 -15.10 11.15 -3.10
CA HIS A 109 -14.37 12.36 -3.52
C HIS A 109 -14.44 13.43 -2.44
N TYR A 110 -13.27 13.87 -1.96
CA TYR A 110 -13.19 14.89 -0.93
C TYR A 110 -13.12 16.28 -1.57
N ASP A 111 -14.14 17.10 -1.33
CA ASP A 111 -14.15 18.51 -1.71
C ASP A 111 -13.87 19.37 -0.47
N PRO A 112 -12.66 19.97 -0.34
CA PRO A 112 -12.32 20.79 0.81
C PRO A 112 -13.19 22.05 0.95
N LYS A 113 -13.95 22.44 -0.09
CA LYS A 113 -14.82 23.63 -0.05
C LYS A 113 -16.21 23.34 0.52
N ARG A 114 -16.63 22.06 0.59
CA ARG A 114 -17.98 21.67 1.04
C ARG A 114 -18.08 21.22 2.49
N ASN A 115 -16.94 21.09 3.17
CA ASN A 115 -16.88 20.70 4.58
C ASN A 115 -16.51 21.90 5.44
#